data_AF-A0A936IV21-F1
#
_entry.id   AF-A0A936IV21-F1
#
_cell.length_a   1.000
_cell.length_b   1.000
_cell.length_c   1.000
_cell.angle_alpha   90.00
_cell.angle_beta   90.00
_cell.angle_gamma   90.00
#
_symmetry.space_group_name_H-M   'P 1'
#
loop_
_entity.id
_entity.type
_entity.pdbx_description
1 polymer ?
#
loop_
_entity_poly.entity_id
_entity_poly.type
_entity_poly.pdbx_seq_one_letter_code
_entity_poly.pdbx_strand_id
1 'polypeptide(L)'
;MTRRINVVLPVETVELLDRVAAKGNRSRLISEAVLHYVESQAKRNLARRLKAGALANAKRDLEIAQDWFPVDEEAWRRTKAAPRRTK
;
A
#
# COMPACT_ATOMS: atom_id res chain seq x y z
N MET A 1 -10.10 23.50 -7.32
CA MET A 1 -10.95 23.58 -8.54
C MET A 1 -12.07 22.56 -8.39
N THR A 2 -13.34 22.97 -8.49
CA THR A 2 -14.51 22.08 -8.36
C THR A 2 -15.28 22.03 -9.67
N ARG A 3 -15.67 20.83 -10.12
CA ARG A 3 -16.49 20.63 -11.31
C ARG A 3 -17.81 19.97 -10.92
N ARG A 4 -18.94 20.53 -11.35
CA ARG A 4 -20.27 19.92 -11.17
C ARG A 4 -20.46 18.82 -12.21
N ILE A 5 -20.86 17.64 -11.76
CA ILE A 5 -21.19 16.49 -12.59
C ILE A 5 -22.56 15.95 -12.18
N ASN A 6 -23.30 15.38 -13.12
CA ASN A 6 -24.54 14.66 -12.84
C ASN A 6 -24.20 13.17 -12.76
N VAL A 7 -24.55 12.52 -11.66
CA VAL A 7 -24.33 11.09 -11.44
C VAL A 7 -25.63 10.45 -10.98
N VAL A 8 -25.89 9.25 -11.46
CA VAL A 8 -27.00 8.42 -10.99
C VAL A 8 -26.45 7.52 -9.89
N LEU A 9 -27.09 7.53 -8.73
CA LEU A 9 -26.73 6.70 -7.59
C LEU A 9 -27.95 5.85 -7.19
N PRO A 10 -27.75 4.62 -6.71
CA PRO A 10 -28.83 3.82 -6.12
C PRO A 10 -29.52 4.57 -4.99
N VAL A 11 -30.82 4.36 -4.83
CA VAL A 11 -31.65 5.06 -3.84
C VAL A 11 -31.08 4.85 -2.43
N GLU A 12 -30.65 3.64 -2.13
CA GLU A 12 -30.07 3.25 -0.84
C GLU A 12 -28.78 4.04 -0.53
N THR A 13 -28.00 4.34 -1.57
CA THR A 13 -26.77 5.15 -1.44
C THR A 13 -27.12 6.60 -1.13
N VAL A 14 -28.16 7.14 -1.77
CA VAL A 14 -28.64 8.51 -1.52
C VAL A 14 -29.21 8.64 -0.12
N GLU A 15 -30.01 7.67 0.33
CA GLU A 15 -30.54 7.64 1.70
C GLU A 15 -29.42 7.56 2.75
N LEU A 16 -28.36 6.79 2.49
CA LEU A 16 -27.18 6.75 3.35
C LEU A 16 -26.46 8.10 3.38
N LEU A 17 -26.25 8.72 2.21
CA LEU A 17 -25.65 10.06 2.12
C LEU A 17 -26.47 11.09 2.89
N ASP A 18 -27.80 10.99 2.84
CA ASP A 18 -28.72 11.93 3.50
C ASP A 18 -28.72 11.77 5.03
N ARG A 19 -28.49 10.55 5.52
CA ARG A 19 -28.34 10.28 6.96
C ARG A 19 -27.00 10.75 7.51
N VAL A 20 -25.92 10.61 6.74
CA VAL A 20 -24.55 10.84 7.22
C VAL A 20 -24.07 12.27 6.95
N ALA A 21 -24.46 12.86 5.82
CA ALA A 21 -24.05 14.22 5.47
C ALA A 21 -25.12 15.24 5.89
N ALA A 22 -24.73 16.19 6.75
CA ALA A 22 -25.53 17.39 7.00
C ALA A 22 -25.84 18.12 5.68
N LYS A 23 -26.94 18.87 5.65
CA LYS A 23 -27.44 19.58 4.47
C LYS A 23 -26.31 20.41 3.83
N GLY A 24 -25.98 20.12 2.57
CA GLY A 24 -24.90 20.78 1.81
C GLY A 24 -23.54 20.05 1.79
N ASN A 25 -23.32 19.03 2.64
CA ASN A 25 -22.05 18.30 2.70
C ASN A 25 -22.00 17.03 1.83
N ARG A 26 -23.05 16.72 1.05
CA ARG A 26 -23.12 15.53 0.19
C ARG A 26 -21.95 15.45 -0.80
N SER A 27 -21.63 16.56 -1.49
CA SER A 27 -20.53 16.60 -2.45
C SER A 27 -19.17 16.39 -1.80
N ARG A 28 -18.97 16.89 -0.57
CA ARG A 28 -17.74 16.68 0.19
C ARG A 28 -17.58 15.22 0.57
N LEU A 29 -18.63 14.61 1.12
CA LEU A 29 -18.63 13.20 1.51
C LEU A 29 -18.38 12.27 0.31
N ILE A 30 -19.02 12.55 -0.83
CA ILE A 30 -18.77 11.81 -2.08
C ILE A 30 -17.31 11.94 -2.50
N SER A 31 -16.75 13.16 -2.47
CA SER A 31 -15.34 13.39 -2.81
C SER A 31 -14.40 12.60 -1.90
N GLU A 32 -14.61 12.66 -0.59
CA GLU A 32 -13.81 11.92 0.40
C GLU A 32 -13.90 10.40 0.20
N ALA A 33 -15.11 9.88 -0.04
CA ALA A 33 -15.33 8.46 -0.31
C ALA A 33 -14.63 7.98 -1.58
N VAL A 34 -14.69 8.77 -2.67
CA VAL A 34 -14.03 8.43 -3.94
C VAL A 34 -12.51 8.43 -3.77
N LEU A 35 -11.94 9.46 -3.14
CA LEU A 35 -10.50 9.55 -2.89
C LEU A 35 -10.01 8.37 -2.03
N HIS A 36 -10.71 8.09 -0.93
CA HIS A 36 -10.40 6.97 -0.06
C HIS A 36 -10.51 5.61 -0.79
N TYR A 37 -11.53 5.42 -1.61
CA TYR A 37 -11.69 4.20 -2.39
C TYR A 37 -10.52 4.01 -3.38
N VAL A 38 -10.16 5.05 -4.13
CA VAL A 38 -9.05 4.98 -5.09
C VAL A 38 -7.73 4.70 -4.37
N GLU A 39 -7.44 5.39 -3.26
CA GLU A 39 -6.22 5.19 -2.49
C GLU A 39 -6.13 3.76 -1.91
N SER A 40 -7.21 3.26 -1.31
CA SER A 40 -7.26 1.92 -0.74
C SER A 40 -7.11 0.82 -1.82
N GLN A 41 -7.73 1.01 -2.98
CA GLN A 41 -7.58 0.09 -4.12
C GLN A 41 -6.16 0.13 -4.71
N ALA A 42 -5.55 1.31 -4.81
CA ALA A 42 -4.17 1.44 -5.26
C ALA A 42 -3.20 0.67 -4.35
N LYS A 43 -3.33 0.83 -3.03
CA LYS A 43 -2.52 0.09 -2.03
C LYS A 43 -2.72 -1.41 -2.14
N ARG A 44 -3.98 -1.87 -2.25
CA ARG A 44 -4.31 -3.30 -2.43
C ARG A 44 -3.72 -3.88 -3.71
N ASN A 45 -3.85 -3.16 -4.82
CA ASN A 45 -3.30 -3.57 -6.10
C ASN A 45 -1.76 -3.62 -6.09
N LEU A 46 -1.11 -2.64 -5.45
CA LEU A 46 0.34 -2.63 -5.28
C LEU A 46 0.79 -3.85 -4.46
N ALA A 47 0.17 -4.11 -3.31
CA ALA A 47 0.50 -5.26 -2.47
C ALA A 47 0.32 -6.59 -3.23
N ARG A 48 -0.76 -6.72 -4.01
CA ARG A 48 -1.00 -7.90 -4.87
C ARG A 48 0.10 -8.06 -5.92
N ARG A 49 0.51 -6.98 -6.58
CA ARG A 49 1.59 -7.00 -7.59
C ARG A 49 2.94 -7.35 -6.98
N LEU A 50 3.26 -6.79 -5.81
CA LEU A 50 4.50 -7.11 -5.08
C LEU A 50 4.53 -8.58 -4.68
N LYS A 51 3.42 -9.10 -4.13
CA LYS A 51 3.30 -10.53 -3.79
C LYS A 51 3.49 -11.41 -5.03
N ALA A 52 2.83 -11.08 -6.14
CA ALA A 52 2.97 -11.85 -7.37
C ALA A 52 4.40 -11.84 -7.92
N GLY A 53 5.07 -10.68 -7.89
CA GLY A 53 6.47 -10.55 -8.29
C GLY A 53 7.42 -11.36 -7.39
N ALA A 54 7.24 -11.27 -6.07
CA ALA A 54 8.04 -12.03 -5.11
C ALA A 54 7.86 -13.55 -5.30
N LEU A 55 6.64 -14.02 -5.55
CA LEU A 55 6.38 -15.44 -5.83
C LEU A 55 6.98 -15.88 -7.17
N ALA A 56 6.87 -15.05 -8.21
CA ALA A 56 7.43 -15.36 -9.53
C ALA A 56 8.96 -15.44 -9.51
N ASN A 57 9.61 -14.61 -8.70
CA ASN A 57 11.06 -14.54 -8.59
C ASN A 57 11.64 -15.41 -7.47
N ALA A 58 10.81 -16.02 -6.62
CA ALA A 58 11.22 -16.69 -5.39
C ALA A 58 12.38 -17.68 -5.57
N LYS A 59 12.35 -18.48 -6.64
CA LYS A 59 13.42 -19.45 -6.94
C LYS A 59 14.75 -18.75 -7.23
N ARG A 60 14.74 -17.79 -8.16
CA ARG A 60 15.93 -17.01 -8.54
C ARG A 60 16.49 -16.25 -7.35
N ASP A 61 15.62 -15.60 -6.58
CA ASP A 61 16.02 -14.78 -5.43
C ASP A 61 16.67 -15.67 -4.35
N LEU A 62 16.16 -16.89 -4.17
CA LEU A 62 16.74 -17.86 -3.25
C LEU A 62 18.09 -18.39 -3.73
N GLU A 63 18.24 -18.71 -5.01
CA GLU A 63 19.52 -19.15 -5.60
C GLU A 63 20.59 -18.08 -5.42
N ILE A 64 20.29 -16.82 -5.77
CA ILE A 64 21.22 -15.69 -5.58
C ILE A 64 21.58 -15.53 -4.10
N ALA A 65 20.61 -15.61 -3.18
CA ALA A 65 20.88 -15.48 -1.76
C ALA A 65 21.80 -16.59 -1.24
N GLN A 66 21.65 -17.83 -1.74
CA GLN A 66 22.52 -18.95 -1.37
C GLN A 66 23.94 -18.76 -1.89
N ASP A 67 24.10 -18.31 -3.14
CA ASP A 67 25.42 -18.07 -3.75
C ASP A 67 26.21 -16.99 -3.00
N TRP A 68 25.53 -15.95 -2.52
CA TRP A 68 26.15 -14.82 -1.81
C TRP A 68 26.31 -15.04 -0.31
N PHE A 69 25.61 -16.03 0.26
CA PHE A 69 25.59 -16.30 1.70
C PHE A 69 26.97 -16.38 2.36
N PRO A 70 28.00 -17.04 1.78
CA PRO A 70 29.31 -17.12 2.42
C PRO A 70 29.97 -15.75 2.63
N VAL A 71 29.85 -14.86 1.65
CA VAL A 71 30.43 -13.52 1.70
C VAL A 71 29.72 -12.66 2.75
N ASP A 72 28.39 -12.74 2.78
CA ASP A 72 27.58 -12.04 3.77
C ASP A 72 27.85 -12.53 5.19
N GLU A 73 28.01 -13.84 5.37
CA GLU A 73 28.31 -14.45 6.67
C GLU A 73 29.69 -13.99 7.19
N GLU A 74 30.71 -13.99 6.34
CA GLU A 74 32.04 -13.49 6.70
C GLU A 74 32.02 -12.01 7.12
N ALA A 75 31.34 -11.16 6.35
CA ALA A 75 31.21 -9.73 6.65
C ALA A 75 30.46 -9.51 7.99
N TRP A 76 29.39 -10.26 8.23
CA TRP A 76 28.63 -10.20 9.48
C TRP A 76 29.47 -10.62 10.70
N ARG A 77 30.22 -11.73 10.58
CA ARG A 77 31.12 -12.20 11.66
C ARG A 77 32.19 -11.18 11.99
N ARG A 78 32.80 -10.54 10.99
CA ARG A 78 33.79 -9.45 11.19
C ARG A 78 33.19 -8.26 11.93
N THR A 79 31.95 -7.90 11.61
CA THR A 79 31.24 -6.79 12.27
C THR A 79 30.93 -7.11 13.74
N LYS A 80 30.57 -8.37 14.07
CA LYS A 80 30.39 -8.80 15.46
C LYS A 80 31.69 -8.91 16.25
N ALA A 81 32.80 -9.25 15.59
CA ALA A 81 34.11 -9.36 16.22
C ALA A 81 34.76 -7.98 16.50
N ALA A 82 34.28 -6.90 15.88
CA ALA A 82 34.77 -5.57 16.14
C ALA A 82 34.29 -5.08 17.53
N PRO A 83 35.19 -4.69 18.46
CA PRO A 83 34.77 -4.13 19.74
C PRO A 83 33.95 -2.86 19.49
N ARG A 84 32.79 -2.74 20.16
CA ARG A 84 32.01 -1.49 20.17
C ARG A 84 32.93 -0.39 20.67
N ARG A 85 33.38 0.50 19.79
CA ARG A 85 34.07 1.73 20.18
C ARG A 85 33.09 2.55 21.03
N THR A 86 33.20 2.41 22.35
CA THR A 86 32.58 3.31 23.32
C THR A 86 33.19 4.69 23.13
N LYS A 87 32.35 5.67 22.80
CA LYS A 87 32.64 7.09 22.99
C LYS A 87 32.14 7.51 24.36
#